data_AF-A0A4Q3RL47-F1
#
_entry.id   AF-A0A4Q3RL47-F1
#
_cell.length_a   1.000
_cell.length_b   1.000
_cell.length_c   1.000
_cell.angle_alpha   90.00
_cell.angle_beta   90.00
_cell.angle_gamma   90.00
#
_symmetry.space_group_name_H-M   'P 1'
#
loop_
_entity.id
_entity.type
_entity.pdbx_description
1 polymer ?
#
loop_
_entity_poly.entity_id
_entity_poly.type
_entity_poly.pdbx_seq_one_letter_code
_entity_poly.pdbx_strand_id
1 'polypeptide(L)'
;MLQLKRMNTKRPDVKMAMRLLDEHFSDLGSRNMDKIMHHLNIEDDELKVVLQLLASLKMKPITEGTESFQANQQIMPDFIVSLDGDQLEVSLYRQRSASLHINQNWMENVKSTEDNAHSDKATKQYLRNKLNAAQWFVSAIKQREGTMLKVVRAIVKLQYEYFREGDIKLIKPMILKNVAEMVGVDISTVSRITCNKYISTPFGTLLLKDLFTEGIINQHGETISNRVIQTAIEEVIETEDKQKPYTDQQLVSILSQKGFSIARRTVAKYRELLQIPVAQMRALWA
;
A
#
# COMPACT_ATOMS: atom_id res chain seq x y z
N MET A 1 -26.43 -13.56 19.46
CA MET A 1 -26.94 -14.68 20.30
C MET A 1 -26.45 -14.67 21.75
N LEU A 2 -25.15 -14.78 22.05
CA LEU A 2 -24.66 -14.89 23.45
C LEU A 2 -25.03 -13.69 24.33
N GLN A 3 -25.02 -12.47 23.79
CA GLN A 3 -25.42 -11.26 24.52
C GLN A 3 -26.92 -11.23 24.83
N LEU A 4 -27.76 -11.60 23.86
CA LEU A 4 -29.22 -11.71 24.06
C LEU A 4 -29.60 -12.78 25.08
N LYS A 5 -28.87 -13.91 25.11
CA LYS A 5 -29.07 -14.98 26.11
C LYS A 5 -28.72 -14.54 27.54
N ARG A 6 -27.88 -13.52 27.71
CA ARG A 6 -27.56 -12.90 29.02
C ARG A 6 -28.56 -11.83 29.43
N MET A 7 -29.36 -11.32 28.48
CA MET A 7 -30.46 -10.40 28.77
C MET A 7 -31.70 -11.16 29.29
N ASN A 8 -32.68 -10.43 29.82
CA ASN A 8 -33.91 -11.03 30.32
C ASN A 8 -34.75 -11.62 29.16
N THR A 9 -34.71 -12.93 29.00
CA THR A 9 -35.41 -13.70 27.95
C THR A 9 -36.94 -13.70 28.09
N LYS A 10 -37.49 -13.15 29.19
CA LYS A 10 -38.92 -12.94 29.36
C LYS A 10 -39.44 -11.71 28.62
N ARG A 11 -38.55 -10.81 28.17
CA ARG A 11 -38.99 -9.66 27.37
C ARG A 11 -39.33 -10.12 25.93
N PRO A 12 -40.46 -9.66 25.37
CA PRO A 12 -40.91 -10.08 24.04
C PRO A 12 -39.93 -9.67 22.93
N ASP A 13 -39.31 -8.49 23.04
CA ASP A 13 -38.30 -7.96 22.13
C ASP A 13 -37.03 -8.83 22.06
N VAL A 14 -36.50 -9.28 23.20
CA VAL A 14 -35.33 -10.18 23.29
C VAL A 14 -35.64 -11.54 22.68
N LYS A 15 -36.85 -12.06 22.92
CA LYS A 15 -37.29 -13.35 22.38
C LYS A 15 -37.42 -13.31 20.85
N MET A 16 -37.97 -12.22 20.31
CA MET A 16 -38.08 -12.05 18.85
C MET A 16 -36.72 -11.74 18.20
N ALA A 17 -35.87 -10.95 18.85
CA ALA A 17 -34.49 -10.75 18.40
C ALA A 17 -33.71 -12.08 18.33
N MET A 18 -33.95 -12.99 19.28
CA MET A 18 -33.34 -14.33 19.24
C MET A 18 -33.86 -15.18 18.09
N ARG A 19 -35.19 -15.24 17.86
CA ARG A 19 -35.77 -15.99 16.74
C ARG A 19 -35.32 -15.46 15.38
N LEU A 20 -35.32 -14.13 15.23
CA LEU A 20 -34.87 -13.46 14.02
C LEU A 20 -33.41 -13.84 13.68
N LEU A 21 -32.52 -13.86 14.68
CA LEU A 21 -31.12 -14.25 14.47
C LEU A 21 -30.90 -15.75 14.28
N ASP A 22 -31.80 -16.62 14.72
CA ASP A 22 -31.66 -18.08 14.61
C ASP A 22 -32.23 -18.59 13.28
N GLU A 23 -33.38 -18.07 12.87
CA GLU A 23 -34.16 -18.59 11.73
C GLU A 23 -34.05 -17.69 10.47
N HIS A 24 -33.82 -16.38 10.65
CA HIS A 24 -33.92 -15.38 9.57
C HIS A 24 -32.69 -14.48 9.45
N PHE A 25 -31.51 -14.93 9.89
CA PHE A 25 -30.28 -14.13 9.80
C PHE A 25 -29.90 -13.79 8.34
N SER A 26 -30.10 -14.73 7.42
CA SER A 26 -29.88 -14.54 5.98
C SER A 26 -30.86 -13.54 5.37
N ASP A 27 -32.11 -13.57 5.82
CA ASP A 27 -33.16 -12.63 5.39
C ASP A 27 -32.88 -11.21 5.93
N LEU A 28 -32.30 -11.10 7.14
CA LEU A 28 -31.83 -9.82 7.70
C LEU A 28 -30.68 -9.22 6.89
N GLY A 29 -29.72 -10.06 6.47
CA GLY A 29 -28.60 -9.64 5.63
C GLY A 29 -29.01 -9.17 4.23
N SER A 30 -30.15 -9.65 3.73
CA SER A 30 -30.72 -9.28 2.43
C SER A 30 -31.82 -8.20 2.52
N ARG A 31 -32.06 -7.62 3.72
CA ARG A 31 -33.09 -6.59 3.99
C ARG A 31 -34.52 -6.98 3.59
N ASN A 32 -34.85 -8.27 3.61
CA ASN A 32 -36.20 -8.75 3.28
C ASN A 32 -37.18 -8.57 4.45
N MET A 33 -37.49 -7.32 4.81
CA MET A 33 -38.29 -6.99 6.00
C MET A 33 -39.72 -7.54 5.94
N ASP A 34 -40.37 -7.54 4.78
CA ASP A 34 -41.73 -8.06 4.62
C ASP A 34 -41.81 -9.56 4.92
N LYS A 35 -40.80 -10.30 4.48
CA LYS A 35 -40.70 -11.74 4.73
C LYS A 35 -40.46 -12.02 6.22
N ILE A 36 -39.66 -11.19 6.87
CA ILE A 36 -39.38 -11.27 8.31
C ILE A 36 -40.65 -10.95 9.13
N MET A 37 -41.40 -9.91 8.77
CA MET A 37 -42.67 -9.55 9.42
C MET A 37 -43.70 -10.67 9.29
N HIS A 38 -43.86 -11.23 8.10
CA HIS A 38 -44.79 -12.34 7.86
C HIS A 38 -44.42 -13.61 8.63
N HIS A 39 -43.13 -13.97 8.68
CA HIS A 39 -42.69 -15.19 9.39
C HIS A 39 -42.70 -15.04 10.91
N LEU A 40 -42.32 -13.87 11.43
CA LEU A 40 -42.31 -13.61 12.87
C LEU A 40 -43.69 -13.19 13.41
N ASN A 41 -44.65 -12.89 12.53
CA ASN A 41 -45.99 -12.40 12.84
C ASN A 41 -45.94 -11.18 13.78
N ILE A 42 -45.16 -10.19 13.39
CA ILE A 42 -44.93 -8.92 14.12
C ILE A 42 -45.33 -7.74 13.25
N GLU A 43 -45.78 -6.67 13.89
CA GLU A 43 -46.11 -5.41 13.22
C GLU A 43 -44.85 -4.55 12.99
N ASP A 44 -44.93 -3.57 12.09
CA ASP A 44 -43.80 -2.71 11.71
C ASP A 44 -43.18 -1.98 12.91
N ASP A 45 -44.01 -1.54 13.86
CA ASP A 45 -43.54 -0.86 15.08
C ASP A 45 -42.82 -1.81 16.04
N GLU A 46 -43.23 -3.08 16.11
CA GLU A 46 -42.55 -4.10 16.90
C GLU A 46 -41.22 -4.50 16.27
N LEU A 47 -41.17 -4.59 14.93
CA LEU A 47 -39.93 -4.86 14.20
C LEU A 47 -38.90 -3.76 14.43
N LYS A 48 -39.30 -2.48 14.43
CA LYS A 48 -38.41 -1.35 14.75
C LYS A 48 -37.79 -1.48 16.13
N VAL A 49 -38.58 -1.87 17.14
CA VAL A 49 -38.07 -2.09 18.52
C VAL A 49 -37.05 -3.22 18.56
N VAL A 50 -37.31 -4.33 17.87
CA VAL A 50 -36.38 -5.46 17.78
C VAL A 50 -35.08 -5.06 17.07
N LEU A 51 -35.17 -4.29 15.97
CA LEU A 51 -34.01 -3.81 15.22
C LEU A 51 -33.18 -2.79 16.03
N GLN A 52 -33.83 -1.89 16.77
CA GLN A 52 -33.15 -0.96 17.67
C GLN A 52 -32.42 -1.70 18.79
N LEU A 53 -33.04 -2.74 19.36
CA LEU A 53 -32.39 -3.61 20.33
C LEU A 53 -31.16 -4.29 19.72
N LEU A 54 -31.26 -4.87 18.52
CA LEU A 54 -30.14 -5.49 17.82
C LEU A 54 -29.01 -4.49 17.50
N ALA A 55 -29.37 -3.26 17.10
CA ALA A 55 -28.42 -2.18 16.83
C ALA A 55 -27.68 -1.72 18.09
N SER A 56 -28.32 -1.81 19.27
CA SER A 56 -27.70 -1.49 20.56
C SER A 56 -26.66 -2.53 21.02
N LEU A 57 -26.66 -3.72 20.43
CA LEU A 57 -25.74 -4.79 20.82
C LEU A 57 -24.35 -4.58 20.20
N LYS A 58 -23.32 -4.66 21.03
CA LYS A 58 -21.93 -4.61 20.56
C LYS A 58 -21.58 -5.92 19.85
N MET A 59 -21.50 -5.92 18.52
CA MET A 59 -21.12 -7.13 17.75
C MET A 59 -19.75 -7.70 18.15
N LYS A 60 -18.84 -6.88 18.70
CA LYS A 60 -17.53 -7.30 19.22
C LYS A 60 -17.45 -7.00 20.73
N PRO A 61 -17.70 -7.98 21.61
CA PRO A 61 -17.67 -7.77 23.07
C PRO A 61 -16.28 -7.54 23.66
N ILE A 62 -15.20 -7.82 22.93
CA ILE A 62 -13.80 -7.74 23.37
C ILE A 62 -13.06 -6.73 22.50
N THR A 63 -13.31 -5.44 22.69
CA THR A 63 -12.54 -4.39 21.96
C THR A 63 -12.27 -3.14 22.80
N GLU A 64 -12.46 -3.21 24.13
CA GLU A 64 -12.21 -2.07 25.03
C GLU A 64 -10.99 -2.29 25.95
N GLY A 65 -10.13 -3.28 25.69
CA GLY A 65 -8.94 -3.49 26.54
C GLY A 65 -7.86 -4.43 26.03
N THR A 66 -8.02 -5.00 24.84
CA THR A 66 -6.99 -5.81 24.18
C THR A 66 -6.95 -5.45 22.71
N GLU A 67 -6.67 -4.19 22.40
CA GLU A 67 -5.63 -4.00 21.40
C GLU A 67 -4.37 -4.60 22.04
N SER A 68 -4.17 -5.90 21.82
CA SER A 68 -2.81 -6.34 21.61
C SER A 68 -2.20 -5.28 20.73
N PHE A 69 -1.09 -4.69 21.18
CA PHE A 69 -0.21 -3.93 20.31
C PHE A 69 0.16 -4.85 19.14
N GLN A 70 -0.72 -5.03 18.16
CA GLN A 70 -0.32 -4.91 16.79
C GLN A 70 0.19 -3.48 16.75
N ALA A 71 1.45 -3.31 17.18
CA ALA A 71 2.20 -2.14 16.85
C ALA A 71 1.91 -1.96 15.38
N ASN A 72 1.12 -0.93 15.04
CA ASN A 72 0.90 -0.53 13.66
C ASN A 72 2.26 -0.68 13.02
N GLN A 73 2.41 -1.64 12.10
CA GLN A 73 3.72 -2.00 11.57
C GLN A 73 4.18 -0.80 10.76
N GLN A 74 4.77 0.16 11.47
CA GLN A 74 5.13 1.43 10.92
C GLN A 74 6.28 1.12 9.99
N ILE A 75 5.99 1.20 8.69
CA ILE A 75 6.97 0.92 7.66
C ILE A 75 8.06 1.97 7.82
N MET A 76 9.23 1.52 8.25
CA MET A 76 10.40 2.39 8.35
C MET A 76 10.89 2.67 6.93
N PRO A 77 10.88 3.94 6.48
CA PRO A 77 11.30 4.28 5.13
C PRO A 77 12.82 4.10 4.97
N ASP A 78 13.26 3.81 3.75
CA ASP A 78 14.69 3.74 3.42
C ASP A 78 15.21 5.09 2.91
N PHE A 79 14.34 5.88 2.29
CA PHE A 79 14.64 7.18 1.70
C PHE A 79 13.69 8.25 2.22
N ILE A 80 14.14 9.49 2.23
CA ILE A 80 13.34 10.67 2.57
C ILE A 80 13.42 11.63 1.39
N VAL A 81 12.27 12.17 1.00
CA VAL A 81 12.16 13.29 0.05
C VAL A 81 11.71 14.51 0.82
N SER A 82 12.51 15.56 0.75
CA SER A 82 12.19 16.88 1.29
C SER A 82 12.08 17.88 0.14
N LEU A 83 11.11 18.78 0.26
CA LEU A 83 10.99 19.94 -0.62
C LEU A 83 11.67 21.11 0.08
N ASP A 84 12.79 21.58 -0.47
CA ASP A 84 13.47 22.79 -0.03
C ASP A 84 13.24 23.89 -1.09
N GLY A 85 12.31 24.78 -0.81
CA GLY A 85 11.81 25.75 -1.78
C GLY A 85 11.15 25.09 -2.99
N ASP A 86 11.81 25.17 -4.15
CA ASP A 86 11.37 24.53 -5.41
C ASP A 86 12.32 23.40 -5.84
N GLN A 87 13.16 22.90 -4.94
CA GLN A 87 14.05 21.76 -5.20
C GLN A 87 13.66 20.55 -4.34
N LEU A 88 13.52 19.40 -5.00
CA LEU A 88 13.32 18.12 -4.33
C LEU A 88 14.67 17.50 -3.99
N GLU A 89 14.95 17.35 -2.70
CA GLU A 89 16.14 16.66 -2.20
C GLU A 89 15.79 15.22 -1.79
N VAL A 90 16.66 14.28 -2.15
CA VAL A 90 16.56 12.87 -1.76
C VAL A 90 17.73 12.49 -0.88
N SER A 91 17.43 12.02 0.32
CA SER A 91 18.39 11.51 1.30
C SER A 91 18.05 10.08 1.74
N LEU A 92 19.03 9.40 2.33
CA LEU A 92 18.82 8.10 2.98
C LEU A 92 18.28 8.34 4.39
N TYR A 93 17.25 7.59 4.79
CA TYR A 93 16.75 7.66 6.16
C TYR A 93 17.83 7.24 7.18
N ARG A 94 18.62 6.21 6.83
CA ARG A 94 19.77 5.78 7.63
C ARG A 94 20.96 5.47 6.72
N GLN A 95 21.99 6.30 6.79
CA GLN A 95 23.25 6.09 6.09
C GLN A 95 24.15 5.14 6.91
N ARG A 96 24.17 3.85 6.54
CA ARG A 96 24.93 2.82 7.29
C ARG A 96 26.42 2.96 7.06
N SER A 97 26.83 3.42 5.88
CA SER A 97 28.24 3.65 5.55
C SER A 97 28.94 4.65 6.47
N ALA A 98 28.21 5.60 7.05
CA ALA A 98 28.77 6.59 7.97
C ALA A 98 29.14 6.00 9.34
N SER A 99 28.54 4.88 9.72
CA SER A 99 28.85 4.19 10.99
C SER A 99 29.87 3.06 10.86
N LEU A 100 30.20 2.64 9.64
CA LEU A 100 31.02 1.46 9.37
C LEU A 100 32.45 1.86 9.04
N HIS A 101 33.35 1.62 10.00
CA HIS A 101 34.77 1.88 9.87
C HIS A 101 35.58 0.67 10.31
N ILE A 102 36.77 0.51 9.73
CA ILE A 102 37.74 -0.49 10.15
C ILE A 102 38.56 0.12 11.28
N ASN A 103 38.68 -0.60 12.39
CA ASN A 103 39.45 -0.14 13.54
C ASN A 103 40.92 0.13 13.14
N GLN A 104 41.40 1.34 13.44
CA GLN A 104 42.75 1.80 13.10
C GLN A 104 43.84 0.94 13.76
N ASN A 105 43.66 0.56 15.03
CA ASN A 105 44.62 -0.29 15.76
C ASN A 105 44.80 -1.65 15.08
N TRP A 106 43.72 -2.19 14.50
CA TRP A 106 43.79 -3.45 13.78
C TRP A 106 44.53 -3.30 12.45
N MET A 107 44.33 -2.19 11.73
CA MET A 107 45.12 -1.89 10.52
C MET A 107 46.62 -1.73 10.82
N GLU A 108 46.96 -1.08 11.93
CA GLU A 108 48.35 -0.93 12.38
C GLU A 108 48.98 -2.26 12.79
N ASN A 109 48.24 -3.13 13.49
CA ASN A 109 48.71 -4.47 13.86
C ASN A 109 48.96 -5.35 12.63
N VAL A 110 48.12 -5.25 11.59
CA VAL A 110 48.36 -5.98 10.34
C VAL A 110 49.62 -5.47 9.65
N LYS A 111 49.83 -4.14 9.58
CA LYS A 111 51.05 -3.55 9.02
C LYS A 111 52.31 -3.94 9.80
N SER A 112 52.28 -3.87 11.13
CA SER A 112 53.42 -4.25 11.97
C SER A 112 53.73 -5.75 11.85
N THR A 113 52.72 -6.61 11.68
CA THR A 113 52.91 -8.03 11.40
C THR A 113 53.48 -8.26 9.99
N GLU A 114 53.12 -7.45 8.99
CA GLU A 114 53.74 -7.50 7.66
C GLU A 114 55.23 -7.14 7.71
N ASP A 115 55.62 -6.13 8.50
CA ASP A 115 57.00 -5.64 8.62
C ASP A 115 57.89 -6.56 9.49
N ASN A 116 57.30 -7.37 10.38
CA ASN A 116 58.03 -8.29 11.24
C ASN A 116 58.65 -9.48 10.48
N ALA A 117 59.97 -9.51 10.34
CA ALA A 117 60.70 -10.58 9.63
C ALA A 117 60.50 -11.99 10.24
N HIS A 118 60.15 -12.08 11.52
CA HIS A 118 59.97 -13.34 12.25
C HIS A 118 58.56 -13.95 12.16
N SER A 119 57.59 -13.28 11.54
CA SER A 119 56.22 -13.80 11.46
C SER A 119 56.02 -14.72 10.26
N ASP A 120 55.25 -15.79 10.46
CA ASP A 120 54.94 -16.77 9.41
C ASP A 120 54.23 -16.12 8.22
N LYS A 121 54.68 -16.48 7.01
CA LYS A 121 54.19 -15.95 5.73
C LYS A 121 52.71 -16.26 5.53
N ALA A 122 52.24 -17.43 6.01
CA ALA A 122 50.83 -17.80 5.93
C ALA A 122 49.95 -16.87 6.80
N THR A 123 50.40 -16.53 8.01
CA THR A 123 49.71 -15.60 8.90
C THR A 123 49.64 -14.19 8.32
N LYS A 124 50.73 -13.67 7.74
CA LYS A 124 50.75 -12.36 7.06
C LYS A 124 49.72 -12.30 5.93
N GLN A 125 49.73 -13.32 5.06
CA GLN A 125 48.81 -13.39 3.94
C GLN A 125 47.35 -13.47 4.39
N TYR A 126 47.07 -14.25 5.44
CA TYR A 126 45.72 -14.37 6.00
C TYR A 126 45.19 -13.02 6.51
N LEU A 127 45.99 -12.33 7.32
CA LEU A 127 45.62 -11.03 7.90
C LEU A 127 45.38 -9.97 6.80
N ARG A 128 46.27 -9.91 5.81
CA ARG A 128 46.13 -9.03 4.64
C ARG A 128 44.85 -9.32 3.86
N ASN A 129 44.55 -10.59 3.60
CA ASN A 129 43.32 -10.99 2.91
C ASN A 129 42.06 -10.57 3.69
N LYS A 130 42.06 -10.72 5.02
CA LYS A 130 40.95 -10.28 5.86
C LYS A 130 40.79 -8.76 5.87
N LEU A 131 41.89 -8.01 5.87
CA LEU A 131 41.87 -6.56 5.81
C LEU A 131 41.32 -6.07 4.47
N ASN A 132 41.78 -6.65 3.37
CA ASN A 132 41.27 -6.35 2.03
C ASN A 132 39.78 -6.67 1.91
N ALA A 133 39.34 -7.82 2.44
CA ALA A 133 37.93 -8.20 2.44
C ALA A 133 37.06 -7.19 3.23
N ALA A 134 37.54 -6.72 4.38
CA ALA A 134 36.86 -5.71 5.18
C ALA A 134 36.79 -4.35 4.45
N GLN A 135 37.88 -3.90 3.83
CA GLN A 135 37.91 -2.66 3.05
C GLN A 135 36.98 -2.72 1.84
N TRP A 136 37.00 -3.84 1.14
CA TRP A 136 36.09 -4.10 0.03
C TRP A 136 34.63 -4.07 0.50
N PHE A 137 34.32 -4.70 1.65
CA PHE A 137 32.96 -4.71 2.18
C PHE A 137 32.43 -3.31 2.50
N VAL A 138 33.24 -2.47 3.18
CA VAL A 138 32.87 -1.06 3.46
C VAL A 138 32.66 -0.28 2.16
N SER A 139 33.55 -0.46 1.19
CA SER A 139 33.46 0.20 -0.12
C SER A 139 32.23 -0.25 -0.90
N ALA A 140 31.90 -1.55 -0.87
CA ALA A 140 30.71 -2.10 -1.51
C ALA A 140 29.42 -1.56 -0.90
N ILE A 141 29.37 -1.36 0.42
CA ILE A 141 28.22 -0.71 1.08
C ILE A 141 28.07 0.74 0.61
N LYS A 142 29.17 1.52 0.59
CA LYS A 142 29.17 2.90 0.10
C LYS A 142 28.70 2.98 -1.36
N GLN A 143 29.21 2.08 -2.21
CA GLN A 143 28.81 2.00 -3.61
C GLN A 143 27.33 1.66 -3.75
N ARG A 144 26.83 0.70 -2.98
CA ARG A 144 25.41 0.32 -2.98
C ARG A 144 24.52 1.49 -2.58
N GLU A 145 24.84 2.19 -1.50
CA GLU A 145 24.11 3.39 -1.05
C GLU A 145 24.14 4.50 -2.11
N GLY A 146 25.30 4.74 -2.73
CA GLY A 146 25.44 5.69 -3.83
C GLY A 146 24.57 5.34 -5.04
N THR A 147 24.59 4.08 -5.48
CA THR A 147 23.75 3.62 -6.60
C THR A 147 22.26 3.72 -6.27
N MET A 148 21.86 3.35 -5.05
CA MET A 148 20.48 3.48 -4.59
C MET A 148 20.01 4.94 -4.63
N LEU A 149 20.81 5.89 -4.12
CA LEU A 149 20.49 7.31 -4.18
C LEU A 149 20.38 7.82 -5.62
N LYS A 150 21.27 7.41 -6.52
CA LYS A 150 21.19 7.78 -7.94
C LYS A 150 19.89 7.31 -8.59
N VAL A 151 19.48 6.06 -8.32
CA VAL A 151 18.23 5.48 -8.82
C VAL A 151 17.02 6.23 -8.28
N VAL A 152 16.96 6.50 -6.97
CA VAL A 152 15.81 7.21 -6.39
C VAL A 152 15.74 8.66 -6.85
N ARG A 153 16.88 9.37 -6.98
CA ARG A 153 16.92 10.72 -7.55
C ARG A 153 16.41 10.76 -8.99
N ALA A 154 16.76 9.77 -9.81
CA ALA A 154 16.25 9.64 -11.17
C ALA A 154 14.72 9.44 -11.18
N ILE A 155 14.19 8.59 -10.30
CA ILE A 155 12.75 8.38 -10.14
C ILE A 155 12.05 9.69 -9.73
N VAL A 156 12.54 10.38 -8.70
CA VAL A 156 11.97 11.64 -8.22
C VAL A 156 12.01 12.71 -9.31
N LYS A 157 13.09 12.76 -10.10
CA LYS A 157 13.21 13.70 -11.23
C LYS A 157 12.22 13.40 -12.36
N LEU A 158 11.99 12.13 -12.69
CA LEU A 158 10.99 11.73 -13.70
C LEU A 158 9.55 12.01 -13.21
N GLN A 159 9.32 11.90 -11.91
CA GLN A 159 8.03 12.11 -11.24
C GLN A 159 7.95 13.45 -10.50
N TYR A 160 8.63 14.48 -11.00
CA TYR A 160 8.80 15.75 -10.29
C TYR A 160 7.47 16.38 -9.85
N GLU A 161 6.50 16.46 -10.75
CA GLU A 161 5.16 17.03 -10.48
C GLU A 161 4.43 16.28 -9.35
N TYR A 162 4.48 14.94 -9.37
CA TYR A 162 3.90 14.11 -8.32
C TYR A 162 4.55 14.37 -6.96
N PHE A 163 5.87 14.39 -6.87
CA PHE A 163 6.55 14.61 -5.59
C PHE A 163 6.43 16.04 -5.06
N ARG A 164 6.12 17.00 -5.93
CA ARG A 164 5.89 18.41 -5.55
C ARG A 164 4.49 18.64 -5.01
N GLU A 165 3.45 18.15 -5.69
CA GLU A 165 2.05 18.42 -5.31
C GLU A 165 1.41 17.30 -4.48
N GLY A 166 1.88 16.06 -4.64
CA GLY A 166 1.36 14.88 -3.96
C GLY A 166 0.12 14.25 -4.60
N ASP A 167 -0.41 14.83 -5.69
CA ASP A 167 -1.58 14.29 -6.39
C ASP A 167 -1.21 13.10 -7.28
N ILE A 168 -1.80 11.94 -7.00
CA ILE A 168 -1.65 10.68 -7.76
C ILE A 168 -1.94 10.87 -9.25
N LYS A 169 -2.79 11.85 -9.61
CA LYS A 169 -3.13 12.17 -11.01
C LYS A 169 -1.93 12.67 -11.83
N LEU A 170 -0.90 13.19 -11.16
CA LEU A 170 0.32 13.71 -11.78
C LEU A 170 1.38 12.63 -11.99
N ILE A 171 1.10 11.38 -11.63
CA ILE A 171 2.04 10.27 -11.86
C ILE A 171 2.13 9.99 -13.35
N LYS A 172 3.33 10.23 -13.88
CA LYS A 172 3.67 9.98 -15.28
C LYS A 172 3.99 8.50 -15.48
N PRO A 173 3.58 7.89 -16.60
CA PRO A 173 4.01 6.55 -16.95
C PRO A 173 5.54 6.44 -16.97
N MET A 174 6.08 5.44 -16.26
CA MET A 174 7.52 5.24 -16.14
C MET A 174 7.81 3.75 -16.05
N ILE A 175 8.68 3.27 -16.93
CA ILE A 175 9.16 1.88 -16.91
C ILE A 175 10.58 1.80 -16.35
N LEU A 176 10.95 0.63 -15.81
CA LEU A 176 12.28 0.38 -15.25
C LEU A 176 13.42 0.74 -16.21
N LYS A 177 13.20 0.55 -17.52
CA LYS A 177 14.15 0.91 -18.59
C LYS A 177 14.51 2.40 -18.59
N ASN A 178 13.54 3.30 -18.36
CA ASN A 178 13.80 4.74 -18.37
C ASN A 178 14.79 5.13 -17.27
N VAL A 179 14.61 4.57 -16.08
CA VAL A 179 15.49 4.82 -14.92
C VAL A 179 16.85 4.17 -15.13
N ALA A 180 16.89 2.95 -15.67
CA ALA A 180 18.11 2.22 -15.97
C ALA A 180 19.02 2.99 -16.95
N GLU A 181 18.44 3.50 -18.04
CA GLU A 181 19.15 4.31 -19.04
C GLU A 181 19.64 5.64 -18.46
N MET A 182 18.82 6.31 -17.64
CA MET A 182 19.18 7.60 -17.03
C MET A 182 20.35 7.48 -16.04
N VAL A 183 20.46 6.36 -15.33
CA VAL A 183 21.47 6.14 -14.29
C VAL A 183 22.68 5.35 -14.81
N GLY A 184 22.53 4.63 -15.92
CA GLY A 184 23.58 3.78 -16.51
C GLY A 184 23.77 2.46 -15.74
N VAL A 185 22.68 1.84 -15.29
CA VAL A 185 22.69 0.55 -14.57
C VAL A 185 21.74 -0.45 -15.23
N ASP A 186 21.94 -1.74 -14.96
CA ASP A 186 21.03 -2.77 -15.47
C ASP A 186 19.60 -2.61 -14.96
N ILE A 187 18.62 -2.96 -15.81
CA ILE A 187 17.19 -3.00 -15.45
C ILE A 187 16.95 -3.88 -14.22
N SER A 188 17.67 -5.01 -14.11
CA SER A 188 17.60 -5.91 -12.96
C SER A 188 18.07 -5.25 -11.66
N THR A 189 19.04 -4.34 -11.74
CA THR A 189 19.53 -3.57 -10.59
C THR A 189 18.47 -2.58 -10.11
N VAL A 190 17.83 -1.85 -11.03
CA VAL A 190 16.72 -0.94 -10.70
C VAL A 190 15.57 -1.72 -10.06
N SER A 191 15.15 -2.84 -10.67
CA SER A 191 14.08 -3.69 -10.14
C SER A 191 14.36 -4.19 -8.72
N ARG A 192 15.58 -4.67 -8.46
CA ARG A 192 15.98 -5.14 -7.13
C ARG A 192 15.99 -4.02 -6.09
N ILE A 193 16.42 -2.82 -6.49
CA ILE A 193 16.41 -1.66 -5.60
C ILE A 193 14.95 -1.28 -5.30
N THR A 194 14.04 -1.22 -6.26
CA THR A 194 12.72 -0.63 -6.04
C THR A 194 11.69 -1.57 -5.40
N CYS A 195 11.85 -2.90 -5.49
CA CYS A 195 10.82 -3.85 -5.08
C CYS A 195 10.42 -3.81 -3.59
N ASN A 196 11.37 -3.60 -2.68
CA ASN A 196 11.14 -3.64 -1.22
C ASN A 196 11.75 -2.40 -0.53
N LYS A 197 11.62 -1.23 -1.16
CA LYS A 197 12.18 0.02 -0.65
C LYS A 197 11.09 1.07 -0.60
N TYR A 198 11.01 1.73 0.55
CA TYR A 198 10.00 2.74 0.81
C TYR A 198 10.64 4.13 0.87
N ILE A 199 9.88 5.11 0.41
CA ILE A 199 10.23 6.52 0.42
C ILE A 199 9.24 7.28 1.28
N SER A 200 9.74 8.08 2.21
CA SER A 200 8.94 9.03 2.98
C SER A 200 8.85 10.34 2.21
N THR A 201 7.63 10.80 2.01
CA THR A 201 7.30 12.09 1.39
C THR A 201 6.47 12.91 2.38
N PRO A 202 6.27 14.22 2.14
CA PRO A 202 5.44 15.07 3.01
C PRO A 202 3.99 14.60 3.17
N PHE A 203 3.49 13.84 2.20
CA PHE A 203 2.11 13.34 2.14
C PHE A 203 1.98 11.85 2.49
N GLY A 204 3.07 11.16 2.88
CA GLY A 204 3.01 9.79 3.38
C GLY A 204 4.24 8.93 3.06
N THR A 205 4.16 7.64 3.38
CA THR A 205 5.19 6.66 2.98
C THR A 205 4.70 5.88 1.78
N LEU A 206 5.55 5.76 0.75
CA LEU A 206 5.21 5.13 -0.51
C LEU A 206 6.21 4.03 -0.88
N LEU A 207 5.72 2.95 -1.47
CA LEU A 207 6.55 1.90 -2.05
C LEU A 207 7.06 2.36 -3.42
N LEU A 208 8.39 2.36 -3.62
CA LEU A 208 8.99 2.83 -4.89
C LEU A 208 8.49 2.06 -6.11
N LYS A 209 8.16 0.77 -5.96
CA LYS A 209 7.64 -0.07 -7.03
C LYS A 209 6.32 0.45 -7.60
N ASP A 210 5.50 1.12 -6.80
CA ASP A 210 4.17 1.59 -7.21
C ASP A 210 4.20 2.82 -8.12
N LEU A 211 5.39 3.43 -8.29
CA LEU A 211 5.63 4.51 -9.25
C LEU A 211 5.86 3.99 -10.67
N PHE A 212 6.11 2.69 -10.83
CA PHE A 212 6.33 2.07 -12.14
C PHE A 212 5.01 1.64 -12.75
N THR A 213 4.34 2.60 -13.39
CA THR A 213 3.06 2.39 -14.05
C THR A 213 3.22 2.30 -15.56
N GLU A 214 2.47 1.38 -16.17
CA GLU A 214 2.32 1.35 -17.63
C GLU A 214 1.54 2.56 -18.12
N GLY A 215 1.92 3.05 -19.30
CA GLY A 215 1.26 4.18 -19.96
C GLY A 215 0.25 3.73 -20.98
N ILE A 216 -0.92 4.35 -20.98
CA ILE A 216 -1.94 4.23 -22.02
C ILE A 216 -2.06 5.58 -22.71
N ILE A 217 -2.04 5.59 -24.04
CA ILE A 217 -2.18 6.82 -24.82
C ILE A 217 -3.65 7.19 -24.87
N ASN A 218 -3.95 8.42 -24.50
CA ASN A 218 -5.30 8.93 -24.49
C ASN A 218 -5.73 9.50 -25.85
N GLN A 219 -7.03 9.84 -26.03
CA GLN A 219 -7.54 10.40 -27.29
C GLN A 219 -6.84 11.72 -27.68
N HIS A 220 -6.32 12.44 -26.68
CA HIS A 220 -5.57 13.69 -26.85
C HIS A 220 -4.07 13.47 -27.13
N GLY A 221 -3.60 12.21 -27.22
CA GLY A 221 -2.19 11.87 -27.43
C GLY A 221 -1.33 11.90 -26.16
N GLU A 222 -1.91 12.22 -25.00
CA GLU A 222 -1.23 12.23 -23.72
C GLU A 222 -1.06 10.82 -23.14
N THR A 223 0.10 10.50 -22.59
CA THR A 223 0.36 9.20 -21.96
C THR A 223 -0.06 9.24 -20.49
N ILE A 224 -1.11 8.49 -20.16
CA ILE A 224 -1.72 8.45 -18.82
C ILE A 224 -1.35 7.14 -18.13
N SER A 225 -1.09 7.19 -16.82
CA SER A 225 -0.78 5.99 -16.06
C SER A 225 -2.03 5.16 -15.74
N ASN A 226 -1.87 3.83 -15.70
CA ASN A 226 -2.93 2.93 -15.26
C ASN A 226 -3.46 3.26 -13.84
N ARG A 227 -2.63 3.83 -12.97
CA ARG A 227 -3.01 4.23 -11.61
C ARG A 227 -3.96 5.42 -11.60
N VAL A 228 -3.74 6.42 -12.47
CA VAL A 228 -4.70 7.53 -12.68
C VAL A 228 -6.07 6.99 -13.09
N ILE A 229 -6.11 5.98 -13.97
CA ILE A 229 -7.36 5.37 -14.43
C ILE A 229 -8.06 4.63 -13.29
N GLN A 230 -7.31 3.90 -12.46
CA GLN A 230 -7.84 3.23 -11.27
C GLN A 230 -8.48 4.22 -10.29
N THR A 231 -7.77 5.30 -9.96
CA THR A 231 -8.31 6.37 -9.10
C THR A 231 -9.53 7.06 -9.72
N ALA A 232 -9.52 7.28 -11.04
CA ALA A 232 -10.68 7.84 -11.73
C ALA A 232 -11.90 6.89 -11.68
N ILE A 233 -11.69 5.57 -11.72
CA ILE A 233 -12.75 4.57 -11.52
C ILE A 233 -13.30 4.66 -10.09
N GLU A 234 -12.43 4.72 -9.08
CA GLU A 234 -12.83 4.88 -7.68
C GLU A 234 -13.68 6.15 -7.48
N GLU A 235 -13.21 7.30 -7.95
CA GLU A 235 -13.94 8.57 -7.82
C GLU A 235 -15.34 8.52 -8.47
N VAL A 236 -15.46 7.89 -9.64
CA VAL A 236 -16.76 7.75 -10.33
C VAL A 236 -17.69 6.82 -9.56
N ILE A 237 -17.15 5.78 -8.91
CA ILE A 237 -17.92 4.82 -8.12
C ILE A 237 -18.30 5.41 -6.76
N GLU A 238 -17.44 6.21 -6.14
CA GLU A 238 -17.76 6.92 -4.88
C GLU A 238 -18.88 7.95 -5.06
N THR A 239 -18.94 8.59 -6.23
CA THR A 239 -19.94 9.61 -6.56
C THR A 239 -21.21 9.04 -7.20
N GLU A 240 -21.29 7.72 -7.42
CA GLU A 240 -22.44 7.09 -8.06
C GLU A 240 -23.68 7.04 -7.15
N ASP A 241 -24.86 6.99 -7.78
CA ASP A 241 -26.09 6.65 -7.07
C ASP A 241 -26.05 5.16 -6.68
N LYS A 242 -25.94 4.88 -5.39
CA LYS A 242 -25.87 3.52 -4.86
C LYS A 242 -27.14 2.69 -5.11
N GLN A 243 -28.29 3.33 -5.37
CA GLN A 243 -29.51 2.61 -5.77
C GLN A 243 -29.47 2.17 -7.23
N LYS A 244 -28.67 2.83 -8.07
CA LYS A 244 -28.49 2.55 -9.50
C LYS A 244 -27.01 2.59 -9.87
N PRO A 245 -26.20 1.64 -9.35
CA PRO A 245 -24.76 1.65 -9.57
C PRO A 245 -24.43 1.49 -11.05
N TYR A 246 -23.36 2.14 -11.49
CA TYR A 246 -22.97 2.13 -12.88
C TYR A 246 -22.45 0.77 -13.32
N THR A 247 -22.95 0.27 -14.44
CA THR A 247 -22.40 -0.92 -15.11
C THR A 247 -21.02 -0.61 -15.71
N ASP A 248 -20.20 -1.64 -15.93
CA ASP A 248 -18.87 -1.47 -16.55
C ASP A 248 -18.94 -0.72 -17.90
N GLN A 249 -20.03 -0.89 -18.66
CA GLN A 249 -20.24 -0.18 -19.93
C GLN A 249 -20.53 1.32 -19.73
N GLN A 250 -21.27 1.67 -18.67
CA GLN A 250 -21.52 3.07 -18.31
C GLN A 250 -20.25 3.72 -17.77
N LEU A 251 -19.46 3.00 -16.96
CA LEU A 251 -18.15 3.46 -16.50
C LEU A 251 -17.21 3.79 -17.67
N VAL A 252 -17.15 2.94 -18.70
CA VAL A 252 -16.40 3.23 -19.94
C VAL A 252 -16.86 4.55 -20.56
N SER A 253 -18.18 4.78 -20.62
CA SER A 253 -18.74 5.99 -21.25
C SER A 253 -18.40 7.25 -20.45
N ILE A 254 -18.51 7.20 -19.12
CA ILE A 254 -18.17 8.31 -18.22
C ILE A 254 -16.66 8.60 -18.28
N LEU A 255 -15.83 7.57 -18.29
CA LEU A 255 -14.37 7.72 -18.38
C LEU A 255 -13.96 8.28 -19.74
N SER A 256 -14.62 7.87 -20.83
CA SER A 256 -14.44 8.45 -22.17
C SER A 256 -14.78 9.94 -22.20
N GLN A 257 -15.82 10.39 -21.49
CA GLN A 257 -16.16 11.81 -21.36
C GLN A 257 -15.10 12.60 -20.57
N LYS A 258 -14.49 11.98 -19.56
CA LYS A 258 -13.32 12.53 -18.84
C LYS A 258 -12.02 12.45 -19.67
N GLY A 259 -12.12 12.03 -20.92
CA GLY A 259 -11.03 11.94 -21.88
C GLY A 259 -10.44 10.55 -22.00
N PHE A 260 -10.64 9.61 -21.06
CA PHE A 260 -9.96 8.31 -21.01
C PHE A 260 -10.52 7.29 -22.01
N SER A 261 -9.74 6.91 -23.03
CA SER A 261 -10.13 5.85 -23.98
C SER A 261 -9.71 4.45 -23.51
N ILE A 262 -10.63 3.72 -22.88
CA ILE A 262 -10.37 2.35 -22.40
C ILE A 262 -11.50 1.37 -22.75
N ALA A 263 -11.13 0.11 -22.95
CA ALA A 263 -12.08 -0.96 -23.24
C ALA A 263 -12.80 -1.44 -21.97
N ARG A 264 -14.03 -1.96 -22.13
CA ARG A 264 -14.83 -2.55 -21.04
C ARG A 264 -14.07 -3.62 -20.24
N ARG A 265 -13.33 -4.50 -20.91
CA ARG A 265 -12.53 -5.55 -20.25
C ARG A 265 -11.44 -4.96 -19.35
N THR A 266 -10.86 -3.82 -19.74
CA THR A 266 -9.85 -3.10 -18.95
C THR A 266 -10.46 -2.50 -17.69
N VAL A 267 -11.65 -1.89 -17.81
CA VAL A 267 -12.42 -1.38 -16.65
C VAL A 267 -12.74 -2.51 -15.67
N ALA A 268 -13.25 -3.64 -16.17
CA ALA A 268 -13.55 -4.79 -15.33
C ALA A 268 -12.31 -5.32 -14.59
N LYS A 269 -11.19 -5.47 -15.30
CA LYS A 269 -9.90 -5.88 -14.71
C LYS A 269 -9.43 -4.93 -13.62
N TYR A 270 -9.49 -3.62 -13.86
CA TYR A 270 -9.08 -2.63 -12.85
C TYR A 270 -10.03 -2.61 -11.65
N ARG A 271 -11.34 -2.70 -11.87
CA ARG A 271 -12.33 -2.83 -10.79
C ARG A 271 -12.04 -4.04 -9.90
N GLU A 272 -11.72 -5.20 -10.49
CA GLU A 272 -11.35 -6.42 -9.74
C GLU A 272 -10.06 -6.26 -8.93
N LEU A 273 -9.04 -5.59 -9.49
CA LEU A 273 -7.81 -5.29 -8.75
C LEU A 273 -8.06 -4.39 -7.54
N LEU A 274 -9.01 -3.46 -7.66
CA LEU A 274 -9.45 -2.57 -6.57
C LEU A 274 -10.44 -3.25 -5.61
N GLN A 275 -10.75 -4.53 -5.82
CA GLN A 275 -11.71 -5.31 -5.05
C GLN A 275 -13.12 -4.70 -5.00
N ILE A 276 -13.47 -3.88 -5.98
CA ILE A 276 -14.79 -3.25 -6.05
C ILE A 276 -15.77 -4.28 -6.65
N PRO A 277 -16.92 -4.58 -6.01
CA PRO A 277 -17.86 -5.56 -6.53
C PRO A 277 -18.59 -5.09 -7.80
N VAL A 278 -19.18 -6.04 -8.52
CA VAL A 278 -20.00 -5.75 -9.71
C VAL A 278 -21.20 -4.87 -9.34
N ALA A 279 -21.73 -4.11 -10.30
CA ALA A 279 -22.85 -3.19 -10.08
C ALA A 279 -24.03 -3.84 -9.32
N GLN A 280 -24.42 -5.06 -9.69
CA GLN A 280 -25.50 -5.79 -9.00
C GLN A 280 -25.23 -6.03 -7.51
N MET A 281 -23.98 -6.32 -7.13
CA MET A 281 -23.61 -6.49 -5.72
C MET A 281 -23.45 -5.15 -5.00
N ARG A 282 -23.02 -4.10 -5.69
CA ARG A 282 -22.96 -2.73 -5.13
C ARG A 282 -24.33 -2.21 -4.73
N ALA A 283 -25.37 -2.53 -5.52
CA ALA A 283 -26.75 -2.17 -5.20
C ALA A 283 -27.26 -2.85 -3.91
N LEU A 284 -26.73 -4.04 -3.56
CA LEU A 284 -27.13 -4.77 -2.36
C LEU A 284 -26.53 -4.19 -1.07
N TRP A 285 -25.46 -3.40 -1.17
CA TRP A 285 -24.70 -2.86 -0.02
C TRP A 285 -24.93 -1.34 0.20
N ALA A 286 -25.88 -0.75 -0.52
CA ALA A 286 -26.36 0.62 -0.35
C ALA A 286 -27.28 0.75 0.88
#